data_AF-A0A7C1G856-F1
#
_entry.id   AF-A0A7C1G856-F1
#
_cell.length_a   1.000
_cell.length_b   1.000
_cell.length_c   1.000
_cell.angle_alpha   90.00
_cell.angle_beta   90.00
_cell.angle_gamma   90.00
#
_symmetry.space_group_name_H-M   'P 1'
#
loop_
_entity.id
_entity.type
_entity.pdbx_description
1 polymer ?
#
loop_
_entity_poly.entity_id
_entity_poly.type
_entity_poly.pdbx_seq_one_letter_code
_entity_poly.pdbx_strand_id
1 'polypeptide(L)'
;MTKVMEASKWTKGKRPILTKYLSAHSNIERQVAAHGFLYLPTFLGAAITEIEALTKFELSELNYQIVAEAIERELAQTGYNYDIQVKEAQIAWELEKTALLTALQQEFADNKRVRDLDNQTLDRLEITTNLRKLVIIALKTAIDINMEELRQEMTHVDQSTFPAEDALLAARLLTAQKKLEVIPYIKTVLEKQQLVIDAEEDNADRKTALITEKEALNDKRVELITAREAIAGAIVNLITAKQDLVTKREDLIGAKGLIATQETTNISYLDQYISALGGLSDVQQNLVEAREDLIPYINDKSTALLAYVTELDAWVAVKQTIARIKEDIADYMEDRVDKKGDIIDSRKVLNTLELGLEEARISLTMAQLTGRSNLLSAEVMNAATMLTEREASFASKIIREGALIGGQIDLDLYTEWVALETMSEVNDI
;
A
#
# COMPACT_ATOMS: atom_id res chain seq x y z
N MET A 1 46.00 16.89 19.71
CA MET A 1 44.74 16.66 20.47
C MET A 1 43.65 16.01 19.61
N THR A 2 43.65 16.14 18.28
CA THR A 2 42.64 15.63 17.34
C THR A 2 42.44 14.11 17.39
N LYS A 3 43.50 13.30 17.30
CA LYS A 3 43.40 11.82 17.34
C LYS A 3 42.76 11.26 18.61
N VAL A 4 42.99 11.88 19.77
CA VAL A 4 42.41 11.45 21.05
C VAL A 4 40.91 11.76 21.11
N MET A 5 40.51 12.89 20.52
CA MET A 5 39.11 13.32 20.45
C MET A 5 38.31 12.46 19.46
N GLU A 6 38.87 12.14 18.30
CA GLU A 6 38.28 11.23 17.30
C GLU A 6 38.10 9.82 17.87
N ALA A 7 39.13 9.27 18.52
CA ALA A 7 39.04 7.96 19.17
C ALA A 7 37.98 7.93 20.29
N SER A 8 37.84 9.01 21.06
CA SER A 8 36.79 9.16 22.06
C SER A 8 35.40 9.23 21.44
N LYS A 9 35.21 10.00 20.35
CA LYS A 9 33.93 10.09 19.63
C LYS A 9 33.54 8.75 19.02
N TRP A 10 34.49 8.05 18.39
CA TRP A 10 34.29 6.70 17.87
C TRP A 10 33.83 5.74 18.95
N THR A 11 34.52 5.73 20.10
CA THR A 11 34.18 4.85 21.21
C THR A 11 32.78 5.14 21.77
N LYS A 12 32.41 6.42 21.89
CA LYS A 12 31.08 6.83 22.36
C LYS A 12 29.97 6.48 21.36
N GLY A 13 30.18 6.72 20.07
CA GLY A 13 29.18 6.45 19.02
C GLY A 13 29.04 4.97 18.66
N LYS A 14 30.12 4.19 18.74
CA LYS A 14 30.13 2.74 18.45
C LYS A 14 29.30 1.95 19.47
N ARG A 15 29.28 2.37 20.73
CA ARG A 15 28.62 1.64 21.83
C ARG A 15 27.11 1.43 21.63
N PRO A 16 26.29 2.46 21.30
CA PRO A 16 24.87 2.25 21.02
C PRO A 16 24.62 1.38 19.79
N ILE A 17 25.44 1.51 18.74
CA ILE A 17 25.34 0.68 17.52
C ILE A 17 25.56 -0.80 17.85
N LEU A 18 26.63 -1.13 18.59
CA LEU A 18 26.88 -2.49 19.04
C LEU A 18 25.80 -3.01 20.00
N THR A 19 25.24 -2.14 20.84
CA THR A 19 24.16 -2.54 21.75
C THR A 19 22.90 -2.92 20.99
N LYS A 20 22.56 -2.18 19.93
CA LYS A 20 21.47 -2.52 19.00
C LYS A 20 21.73 -3.86 18.31
N TYR A 21 22.92 -4.05 17.75
CA TYR A 21 23.33 -5.31 17.12
C TYR A 21 23.14 -6.51 18.06
N LEU A 22 23.69 -6.43 19.28
CA LEU A 22 23.58 -7.50 20.28
C LEU A 22 22.13 -7.77 20.69
N SER A 23 21.32 -6.70 20.83
CA SER A 23 19.90 -6.84 21.16
C SER A 23 19.10 -7.51 20.05
N ALA A 24 19.39 -7.18 18.79
CA ALA A 24 18.74 -7.75 17.61
C ALA A 24 19.13 -9.24 17.43
N HIS A 25 20.42 -9.55 17.61
CA HIS A 25 20.93 -10.92 17.58
C HIS A 25 20.29 -11.79 18.66
N SER A 26 20.25 -11.30 19.91
CA SER A 26 19.60 -12.00 21.04
C SER A 26 18.10 -12.19 20.84
N ASN A 27 17.41 -11.26 20.16
CA ASN A 27 15.99 -11.38 19.89
C ASN A 27 15.72 -12.49 18.87
N ILE A 28 16.54 -12.56 17.82
CA ILE A 28 16.48 -13.61 16.82
C ILE A 28 16.76 -15.00 17.43
N GLU A 29 17.80 -15.11 18.26
CA GLU A 29 18.08 -16.37 18.97
C GLU A 29 16.92 -16.81 19.87
N ARG A 30 16.29 -15.86 20.57
CA ARG A 30 15.11 -16.13 21.40
C ARG A 30 13.90 -16.58 20.59
N GLN A 31 13.68 -16.01 19.40
CA GLN A 31 12.59 -16.44 18.52
C GLN A 31 12.81 -17.89 18.03
N VAL A 32 14.05 -18.25 17.65
CA VAL A 32 14.36 -19.63 17.26
C VAL A 32 14.14 -20.61 18.42
N ALA A 33 14.61 -20.25 19.62
CA ALA A 33 14.41 -21.06 20.81
C ALA A 33 12.92 -21.21 21.17
N ALA A 34 12.13 -20.15 21.04
CA ALA A 34 10.69 -20.16 21.30
C ALA A 34 9.90 -21.05 20.34
N HIS A 35 10.37 -21.21 19.10
CA HIS A 35 9.78 -22.10 18.10
C HIS A 35 10.28 -23.55 18.17
N GLY A 36 11.15 -23.89 19.12
CA GLY A 36 11.56 -25.28 19.39
C GLY A 36 12.41 -25.93 18.30
N PHE A 37 13.10 -25.14 17.48
CA PHE A 37 13.95 -25.67 16.42
C PHE A 37 15.16 -26.41 17.02
N LEU A 38 15.33 -27.70 16.64
CA LEU A 38 16.47 -28.52 17.04
C LEU A 38 17.77 -28.16 16.29
N TYR A 39 17.65 -27.53 15.13
CA TYR A 39 18.75 -27.10 14.26
C TYR A 39 18.54 -25.65 13.81
N LEU A 40 19.63 -24.93 13.51
CA LEU A 40 19.55 -23.56 13.01
C LEU A 40 18.71 -23.50 11.72
N PRO A 41 17.59 -22.76 11.70
CA PRO A 41 16.80 -22.61 10.49
C PRO A 41 17.57 -21.86 9.41
N THR A 42 17.36 -22.19 8.15
CA THR A 42 18.06 -21.56 7.02
C THR A 42 17.78 -20.07 6.87
N PHE A 43 16.58 -19.61 7.27
CA PHE A 43 16.23 -18.18 7.30
C PHE A 43 17.04 -17.38 8.34
N LEU A 44 17.60 -18.05 9.36
CA LEU A 44 18.38 -17.39 10.41
C LEU A 44 19.69 -16.81 9.88
N GLY A 45 20.34 -17.56 8.98
CA GLY A 45 21.58 -17.11 8.34
C GLY A 45 21.38 -15.81 7.57
N ALA A 46 20.26 -15.69 6.84
CA ALA A 46 19.91 -14.47 6.12
C ALA A 46 19.66 -13.29 7.09
N ALA A 47 18.86 -13.51 8.14
CA ALA A 47 18.53 -12.46 9.11
C ALA A 47 19.76 -11.97 9.92
N ILE A 48 20.67 -12.88 10.31
CA ILE A 48 21.92 -12.51 10.98
C ILE A 48 22.84 -11.72 10.03
N THR A 49 22.94 -12.16 8.77
CA THR A 49 23.75 -11.47 7.74
C THR A 49 23.24 -10.06 7.48
N GLU A 50 21.92 -9.87 7.45
CA GLU A 50 21.28 -8.57 7.26
C GLU A 50 21.57 -7.60 8.43
N ILE A 51 21.44 -8.07 9.67
CA ILE A 51 21.77 -7.26 10.85
C ILE A 51 23.26 -6.93 10.89
N GLU A 52 24.13 -7.87 10.52
CA GLU A 52 25.57 -7.64 10.44
C GLU A 52 25.90 -6.58 9.37
N ALA A 53 25.26 -6.65 8.20
CA ALA A 53 25.41 -5.66 7.13
C ALA A 53 24.95 -4.27 7.60
N LEU A 54 23.76 -4.16 8.17
CA LEU A 54 23.22 -2.91 8.72
C LEU A 54 24.16 -2.29 9.77
N THR A 55 24.66 -3.12 10.70
CA THR A 55 25.58 -2.65 11.75
C THR A 55 26.90 -2.16 11.17
N LYS A 56 27.44 -2.85 10.15
CA LYS A 56 28.65 -2.41 9.44
C LYS A 56 28.42 -1.08 8.71
N PHE A 57 27.26 -0.88 8.10
CA PHE A 57 26.88 0.40 7.48
C PHE A 57 26.82 1.53 8.52
N GLU A 58 26.11 1.34 9.64
CA GLU A 58 26.03 2.34 10.71
C GLU A 58 27.41 2.71 11.29
N LEU A 59 28.29 1.71 11.47
CA LEU A 59 29.66 1.95 11.91
C LEU A 59 30.49 2.71 10.87
N SER A 60 30.33 2.40 9.58
CA SER A 60 31.01 3.13 8.51
C SER A 60 30.55 4.58 8.42
N GLU A 61 29.25 4.82 8.55
CA GLU A 61 28.65 6.15 8.53
C GLU A 61 29.13 7.01 9.71
N LEU A 62 29.15 6.43 10.92
CA LEU A 62 29.72 7.08 12.09
C LEU A 62 31.19 7.47 11.88
N ASN A 63 31.98 6.60 11.25
CA ASN A 63 33.39 6.89 10.96
C ASN A 63 33.52 8.04 9.96
N TYR A 64 32.68 8.05 8.91
CA TYR A 64 32.64 9.13 7.93
C TYR A 64 32.32 10.48 8.57
N GLN A 65 31.30 10.53 9.44
CA GLN A 65 30.92 11.74 10.16
C GLN A 65 32.05 12.27 11.05
N ILE A 66 32.72 11.40 11.81
CA ILE A 66 33.84 11.80 12.67
C ILE A 66 35.00 12.38 11.86
N VAL A 67 35.32 11.77 10.71
CA VAL A 67 36.37 12.25 9.80
C VAL A 67 35.98 13.57 9.15
N ALA A 68 34.75 13.71 8.66
CA ALA A 68 34.25 14.95 8.08
C ALA A 68 34.32 16.11 9.07
N GLU A 69 33.83 15.91 10.30
CA GLU A 69 33.93 16.93 11.35
C GLU A 69 35.38 17.23 11.77
N ALA A 70 36.28 16.26 11.67
CA ALA A 70 37.70 16.48 11.95
C ALA A 70 38.32 17.37 10.87
N ILE A 71 38.02 17.12 9.60
CA ILE A 71 38.41 17.95 8.46
C ILE A 71 37.87 19.38 8.61
N GLU A 72 36.58 19.53 8.91
CA GLU A 72 35.98 20.86 9.11
C GLU A 72 36.58 21.63 10.29
N ARG A 73 36.90 20.94 11.40
CA ARG A 73 37.60 21.56 12.53
C ARG A 73 39.03 21.97 12.18
N GLU A 74 39.76 21.16 11.42
CA GLU A 74 41.10 21.52 10.95
C GLU A 74 41.04 22.71 9.98
N LEU A 75 40.06 22.76 9.08
CA LEU A 75 39.83 23.91 8.20
C LEU A 75 39.47 25.17 8.99
N ALA A 76 38.61 25.06 10.00
CA ALA A 76 38.19 26.20 10.84
C ALA A 76 39.31 26.69 11.79
N GLN A 77 40.11 25.79 12.38
CA GLN A 77 41.21 26.15 13.28
C GLN A 77 42.39 26.80 12.58
N THR A 78 42.59 26.46 11.31
CA THR A 78 43.70 27.01 10.54
C THR A 78 43.35 28.40 9.96
N GLY A 79 42.07 28.77 9.85
CA GLY A 79 41.65 30.07 9.32
C GLY A 79 41.96 30.28 7.83
N TYR A 80 42.34 29.20 7.13
CA TYR A 80 42.73 29.25 5.73
C TYR A 80 41.49 29.30 4.85
N ASN A 81 41.10 30.51 4.44
CA ASN A 81 40.29 30.64 3.24
C ASN A 81 41.23 30.50 2.03
N TYR A 82 41.50 29.26 1.64
CA TYR A 82 42.42 28.91 0.54
C TYR A 82 42.15 29.72 -0.73
N ASP A 83 40.88 30.05 -1.01
CA ASP A 83 40.50 30.85 -2.18
C ASP A 83 41.03 32.30 -2.10
N ILE A 84 41.01 32.92 -0.92
CA ILE A 84 41.52 34.29 -0.73
C ILE A 84 43.06 34.30 -0.82
N GLN A 85 43.75 33.38 -0.14
CA GLN A 85 45.21 33.33 -0.20
C GLN A 85 45.74 32.97 -1.58
N VAL A 86 45.05 32.09 -2.33
CA VAL A 86 45.42 31.79 -3.72
C VAL A 86 45.23 33.03 -4.60
N LYS A 87 44.13 33.77 -4.44
CA LYS A 87 43.90 35.02 -5.17
C LYS A 87 44.92 36.11 -4.81
N GLU A 88 45.24 36.29 -3.53
CA GLU A 88 46.26 37.24 -3.07
C GLU A 88 47.65 36.85 -3.58
N ALA A 89 48.02 35.58 -3.53
CA ALA A 89 49.28 35.07 -4.07
C ALA A 89 49.36 35.24 -5.58
N GLN A 90 48.26 35.03 -6.30
CA GLN A 90 48.18 35.25 -7.75
C GLN A 90 48.36 36.73 -8.11
N ILE A 91 47.70 37.64 -7.38
CA ILE A 91 47.86 39.09 -7.58
C ILE A 91 49.29 39.54 -7.27
N ALA A 92 49.86 39.06 -6.14
CA ALA A 92 51.24 39.37 -5.76
C ALA A 92 52.23 38.88 -6.83
N TRP A 93 52.02 37.67 -7.35
CA TRP A 93 52.84 37.10 -8.42
C TRP A 93 52.74 37.92 -9.72
N GLU A 94 51.54 38.30 -10.17
CA GLU A 94 51.38 39.13 -11.38
C GLU A 94 52.00 40.53 -11.22
N LEU A 95 51.90 41.14 -10.04
CA LEU A 95 52.55 42.42 -9.73
C LEU A 95 54.08 42.31 -9.77
N GLU A 96 54.64 41.30 -9.11
CA GLU A 96 56.09 41.07 -9.07
C GLU A 96 56.63 40.75 -10.48
N LYS A 97 55.92 39.89 -11.22
CA LYS A 97 56.23 39.59 -12.62
C LYS A 97 56.24 40.85 -13.48
N THR A 98 55.23 41.70 -13.37
CA THR A 98 55.15 42.95 -14.14
C THR A 98 56.30 43.90 -13.78
N ALA A 99 56.59 44.07 -12.49
CA ALA A 99 57.70 44.90 -12.02
C ALA A 99 59.06 44.41 -12.54
N LEU A 100 59.31 43.09 -12.50
CA LEU A 100 60.55 42.50 -13.01
C LEU A 100 60.69 42.65 -14.53
N LEU A 101 59.60 42.46 -15.30
CA LEU A 101 59.62 42.65 -16.74
C LEU A 101 59.89 44.11 -17.12
N THR A 102 59.28 45.07 -16.41
CA THR A 102 59.54 46.51 -16.62
C THR A 102 60.98 46.88 -16.26
N ALA A 103 61.51 46.40 -15.13
CA ALA A 103 62.89 46.66 -14.73
C ALA A 103 63.89 46.11 -15.75
N LEU A 104 63.64 44.91 -16.28
CA LEU A 104 64.47 44.30 -17.31
C LEU A 104 64.42 45.09 -18.64
N GLN A 105 63.25 45.57 -19.05
CA GLN A 105 63.12 46.44 -20.23
C GLN A 105 63.88 47.75 -20.07
N GLN A 106 63.82 48.35 -18.87
CA GLN A 106 64.58 49.56 -18.54
C GLN A 106 66.09 49.30 -18.62
N GLU A 107 66.58 48.18 -18.07
CA GLU A 107 68.00 47.81 -18.11
C GLU A 107 68.49 47.62 -19.56
N PHE A 108 67.69 47.03 -20.44
CA PHE A 108 68.04 46.92 -21.86
C PHE A 108 68.08 48.28 -22.57
N ALA A 109 67.13 49.16 -22.27
CA ALA A 109 67.12 50.52 -22.82
C ALA A 109 68.33 51.34 -22.37
N ASP A 110 68.69 51.24 -21.08
CA ASP A 110 69.86 51.93 -20.52
C ASP A 110 71.16 51.37 -21.10
N ASN A 111 71.30 50.05 -21.22
CA ASN A 111 72.46 49.41 -21.86
C ASN A 111 72.61 49.84 -23.33
N LYS A 112 71.50 49.92 -24.08
CA LYS A 112 71.52 50.41 -25.46
C LYS A 112 72.03 51.85 -25.53
N ARG A 113 71.57 52.71 -24.62
CA ARG A 113 72.00 54.12 -24.56
C ARG A 113 73.48 54.26 -24.23
N VAL A 114 73.99 53.47 -23.27
CA VAL A 114 75.42 53.46 -22.92
C VAL A 114 76.26 53.04 -24.13
N ARG A 115 75.85 51.97 -24.84
CA ARG A 115 76.54 51.52 -26.06
C ARG A 115 76.58 52.60 -27.14
N ASP A 116 75.46 53.27 -27.39
CA ASP A 116 75.39 54.30 -28.42
C ASP A 116 76.31 55.50 -28.07
N LEU A 117 76.51 55.80 -26.79
CA LEU A 117 77.47 56.81 -26.31
C LEU A 117 78.93 56.34 -26.43
N ASP A 118 79.21 55.08 -26.11
CA ASP A 118 80.54 54.49 -26.25
C ASP A 118 80.96 54.49 -27.73
N ASN A 119 80.08 54.06 -28.65
CA ASN A 119 80.33 54.09 -30.09
C ASN A 119 80.62 55.51 -30.59
N GLN A 120 79.83 56.51 -30.18
CA GLN A 120 80.11 57.91 -30.53
C GLN A 120 81.46 58.41 -30.00
N THR A 121 81.89 57.93 -28.83
CA THR A 121 83.18 58.27 -28.25
C THR A 121 84.32 57.65 -29.05
N LEU A 122 84.12 56.41 -29.51
CA LEU A 122 85.05 55.66 -30.33
C LEU A 122 85.21 56.31 -31.71
N ASP A 123 84.11 56.65 -32.39
CA ASP A 123 84.11 57.40 -33.66
C ASP A 123 84.89 58.73 -33.53
N ARG A 124 84.68 59.47 -32.44
CA ARG A 124 85.40 60.73 -32.18
C ARG A 124 86.90 60.50 -31.98
N LEU A 125 87.29 59.44 -31.28
CA LEU A 125 88.68 59.07 -31.06
C LEU A 125 89.37 58.69 -32.37
N GLU A 126 88.69 57.92 -33.23
CA GLU A 126 89.18 57.53 -34.55
C GLU A 126 89.41 58.76 -35.43
N ILE A 127 88.40 59.64 -35.55
CA ILE A 127 88.49 60.90 -36.31
C ILE A 127 89.66 61.76 -35.79
N THR A 128 89.77 61.92 -34.48
CA THR A 128 90.83 62.75 -33.87
C THR A 128 92.22 62.17 -34.12
N THR A 129 92.36 60.85 -34.05
CA THR A 129 93.62 60.15 -34.30
C THR A 129 94.02 60.27 -35.78
N ASN A 130 93.08 60.11 -36.70
CA ASN A 130 93.29 60.30 -38.14
C ASN A 130 93.67 61.75 -38.48
N LEU A 131 93.02 62.73 -37.85
CA LEU A 131 93.39 64.14 -37.99
C LEU A 131 94.81 64.41 -37.49
N ARG A 132 95.21 63.84 -36.34
CA ARG A 132 96.58 63.97 -35.82
C ARG A 132 97.61 63.33 -36.76
N LYS A 133 97.32 62.17 -37.35
CA LYS A 133 98.18 61.54 -38.38
C LYS A 133 98.39 62.49 -39.57
N LEU A 134 97.32 63.11 -40.09
CA LEU A 134 97.38 64.08 -41.19
C LEU A 134 98.21 65.31 -40.81
N VAL A 135 97.97 65.89 -39.63
CA VAL A 135 98.73 67.06 -39.14
C VAL A 135 100.22 66.75 -39.04
N ILE A 136 100.60 65.56 -38.56
CA ILE A 136 102.01 65.16 -38.47
C ILE A 136 102.63 64.96 -39.85
N ILE A 137 101.90 64.40 -40.81
CA ILE A 137 102.37 64.30 -42.19
C ILE A 137 102.63 65.71 -42.75
N ALA A 138 101.68 66.64 -42.59
CA ALA A 138 101.83 68.01 -43.06
C ALA A 138 102.99 68.76 -42.36
N LEU A 139 103.11 68.64 -41.04
CA LEU A 139 104.22 69.22 -40.26
C LEU A 139 105.57 68.65 -40.70
N LYS A 140 105.65 67.34 -40.94
CA LYS A 140 106.87 66.71 -41.46
C LYS A 140 107.28 67.36 -42.77
N THR A 141 106.36 67.42 -43.74
CA THR A 141 106.61 68.01 -45.05
C THR A 141 107.04 69.48 -44.94
N ALA A 142 106.39 70.27 -44.07
CA ALA A 142 106.76 71.66 -43.85
C ALA A 142 108.16 71.82 -43.21
N ILE A 143 108.53 70.95 -42.26
CA ILE A 143 109.87 70.94 -41.66
C ILE A 143 110.92 70.52 -42.69
N ASP A 144 110.63 69.51 -43.53
CA ASP A 144 111.52 69.06 -44.61
C ASP A 144 111.77 70.19 -45.63
N ILE A 145 110.73 70.95 -46.03
CA ILE A 145 110.86 72.14 -46.90
C ILE A 145 111.71 73.22 -46.22
N ASN A 146 111.39 73.58 -44.98
CA ASN A 146 112.13 74.62 -44.24
C ASN A 146 113.59 74.23 -44.03
N MET A 147 113.91 72.96 -43.76
CA MET A 147 115.30 72.50 -43.71
C MET A 147 116.02 72.70 -45.05
N GLU A 148 115.36 72.45 -46.17
CA GLU A 148 115.95 72.63 -47.49
C GLU A 148 116.15 74.11 -47.83
N GLU A 149 115.19 74.97 -47.50
CA GLU A 149 115.32 76.43 -47.59
C GLU A 149 116.49 76.94 -46.72
N LEU A 150 116.56 76.53 -45.45
CA LEU A 150 117.64 76.89 -44.54
C LEU A 150 119.02 76.41 -45.05
N ARG A 151 119.10 75.24 -45.69
CA ARG A 151 120.33 74.77 -46.33
C ARG A 151 120.72 75.66 -47.50
N GLN A 152 119.78 76.03 -48.36
CA GLN A 152 120.02 76.94 -49.48
C GLN A 152 120.48 78.32 -48.98
N GLU A 153 119.83 78.87 -47.96
CA GLU A 153 120.25 80.12 -47.31
C GLU A 153 121.66 80.01 -46.73
N MET A 154 122.00 78.91 -46.06
CA MET A 154 123.35 78.69 -45.52
C MET A 154 124.42 78.69 -46.61
N THR A 155 124.14 78.10 -47.79
CA THR A 155 125.09 78.17 -48.93
C THR A 155 125.26 79.59 -49.51
N HIS A 156 124.28 80.46 -49.31
CA HIS A 156 124.33 81.85 -49.76
C HIS A 156 125.05 82.74 -48.73
N VAL A 157 124.79 82.52 -47.44
CA VAL A 157 125.42 83.27 -46.32
C VAL A 157 126.87 82.85 -46.10
N ASP A 158 127.27 81.61 -46.40
CA ASP A 158 128.68 81.16 -46.43
C ASP A 158 129.57 82.01 -47.38
N GLN A 159 128.96 82.74 -48.33
CA GLN A 159 129.65 83.69 -49.22
C GLN A 159 129.75 85.10 -48.61
N SER A 160 129.04 85.35 -47.51
CA SER A 160 129.02 86.60 -46.75
C SER A 160 129.91 86.46 -45.49
N THR A 161 130.45 87.56 -44.98
CA THR A 161 131.47 87.54 -43.90
C THR A 161 130.87 87.77 -42.50
N PHE A 162 129.65 87.29 -42.22
CA PHE A 162 128.92 87.58 -40.97
C PHE A 162 128.72 86.33 -40.06
N PRO A 163 129.63 86.05 -39.10
CA PRO A 163 129.60 84.83 -38.27
C PRO A 163 128.35 84.65 -37.40
N ALA A 164 127.65 85.73 -37.07
CA ALA A 164 126.43 85.67 -36.25
C ALA A 164 125.22 85.12 -37.03
N GLU A 165 125.16 85.37 -38.33
CA GLU A 165 124.09 84.87 -39.20
C GLU A 165 124.25 83.37 -39.45
N ASP A 166 125.49 82.91 -39.65
CA ASP A 166 125.83 81.48 -39.75
C ASP A 166 125.45 80.71 -38.49
N ALA A 167 125.78 81.24 -37.30
CA ALA A 167 125.44 80.61 -36.03
C ALA A 167 123.93 80.51 -35.80
N LEU A 168 123.17 81.54 -36.22
CA LEU A 168 121.72 81.56 -36.15
C LEU A 168 121.10 80.53 -37.12
N LEU A 169 121.58 80.47 -38.36
CA LEU A 169 121.12 79.51 -39.37
C LEU A 169 121.42 78.06 -38.94
N ALA A 170 122.62 77.80 -38.43
CA ALA A 170 123.00 76.50 -37.89
C ALA A 170 122.10 76.08 -36.71
N ALA A 171 121.78 77.01 -35.80
CA ALA A 171 120.86 76.74 -34.69
C ALA A 171 119.42 76.47 -35.16
N ARG A 172 118.94 77.18 -36.20
CA ARG A 172 117.63 76.95 -36.81
C ARG A 172 117.57 75.59 -37.50
N LEU A 173 118.61 75.22 -38.25
CA LEU A 173 118.73 73.92 -38.90
C LEU A 173 118.78 72.78 -37.87
N LEU A 174 119.55 72.93 -36.80
CA LEU A 174 119.57 71.97 -35.69
C LEU A 174 118.19 71.83 -35.03
N THR A 175 117.47 72.94 -34.84
CA THR A 175 116.11 72.92 -34.29
C THR A 175 115.13 72.17 -35.22
N ALA A 176 115.21 72.41 -36.53
CA ALA A 176 114.40 71.70 -37.52
C ALA A 176 114.73 70.20 -37.55
N GLN A 177 116.01 69.84 -37.48
CA GLN A 177 116.46 68.45 -37.38
C GLN A 177 115.94 67.77 -36.11
N LYS A 178 116.00 68.45 -34.96
CA LYS A 178 115.44 67.93 -33.70
C LYS A 178 113.92 67.76 -33.75
N LYS A 179 113.19 68.67 -34.41
CA LYS A 179 111.76 68.48 -34.66
C LYS A 179 111.49 67.26 -35.54
N LEU A 180 112.33 67.01 -36.55
CA LEU A 180 112.22 65.83 -37.41
C LEU A 180 112.50 64.52 -36.66
N GLU A 181 113.47 64.50 -35.74
CA GLU A 181 113.81 63.35 -34.89
C GLU A 181 112.64 62.93 -33.97
N VAL A 182 111.76 63.86 -33.57
CA VAL A 182 110.61 63.57 -32.71
C VAL A 182 109.45 62.91 -33.49
N ILE A 183 109.32 63.18 -34.79
CA ILE A 183 108.21 62.69 -35.63
C ILE A 183 108.06 61.16 -35.61
N PRO A 184 109.12 60.34 -35.73
CA PRO A 184 109.03 58.90 -35.59
C PRO A 184 108.39 58.43 -34.28
N TYR A 185 108.75 59.03 -33.14
CA TYR A 185 108.16 58.68 -31.85
C TYR A 185 106.66 58.99 -31.80
N ILE A 186 106.24 60.14 -32.35
CA ILE A 186 104.82 60.48 -32.37
C ILE A 186 104.05 59.56 -33.34
N LYS A 187 104.65 59.14 -34.46
CA LYS A 187 104.07 58.12 -35.34
C LYS A 187 103.85 56.79 -34.62
N THR A 188 104.83 56.32 -33.86
CA THR A 188 104.68 55.10 -33.05
C THR A 188 103.56 55.24 -32.01
N VAL A 189 103.41 56.41 -31.37
CA VAL A 189 102.29 56.66 -30.45
C VAL A 189 100.94 56.61 -31.19
N LEU A 190 100.85 57.20 -32.38
CA LEU A 190 99.62 57.18 -33.18
C LEU A 190 99.28 55.76 -33.69
N GLU A 191 100.28 54.95 -34.02
CA GLU A 191 100.10 53.54 -34.37
C GLU A 191 99.58 52.73 -33.17
N LYS A 192 100.14 52.95 -31.98
CA LYS A 192 99.64 52.33 -30.75
C LYS A 192 98.23 52.79 -30.40
N GLN A 193 97.90 54.05 -30.60
CA GLN A 193 96.54 54.57 -30.44
C GLN A 193 95.57 53.89 -31.40
N GLN A 194 95.96 53.69 -32.67
CA GLN A 194 95.14 52.95 -33.63
C GLN A 194 94.88 51.51 -33.17
N LEU A 195 95.91 50.79 -32.74
CA LEU A 195 95.73 49.40 -32.25
C LEU A 195 94.78 49.30 -31.06
N VAL A 196 94.76 50.30 -30.18
CA VAL A 196 93.81 50.36 -29.05
C VAL A 196 92.40 50.64 -29.55
N ILE A 197 92.23 51.54 -30.53
CA ILE A 197 90.93 51.83 -31.15
C ILE A 197 90.38 50.55 -31.81
N ASP A 198 91.17 49.87 -32.64
CA ASP A 198 90.76 48.63 -33.32
C ASP A 198 90.34 47.55 -32.29
N ALA A 199 91.07 47.43 -31.18
CA ALA A 199 90.72 46.47 -30.12
C ALA A 199 89.44 46.82 -29.36
N GLU A 200 89.14 48.11 -29.19
CA GLU A 200 87.88 48.56 -28.58
C GLU A 200 86.70 48.40 -29.54
N GLU A 201 86.89 48.56 -30.86
CA GLU A 201 85.86 48.23 -31.87
C GLU A 201 85.49 46.75 -31.81
N ASP A 202 86.48 45.85 -31.84
CA ASP A 202 86.28 44.41 -31.70
C ASP A 202 85.52 44.05 -30.41
N ASN A 203 85.82 44.76 -29.31
CA ASN A 203 85.16 44.57 -28.03
C ASN A 203 83.70 45.08 -28.07
N ALA A 204 83.45 46.23 -28.69
CA ALA A 204 82.11 46.78 -28.89
C ALA A 204 81.23 45.84 -29.74
N ASP A 205 81.80 45.24 -30.78
CA ASP A 205 81.11 44.25 -31.62
C ASP A 205 80.76 42.99 -30.84
N ARG A 206 81.70 42.45 -30.05
CA ARG A 206 81.43 41.29 -29.16
C ARG A 206 80.35 41.58 -28.14
N LYS A 207 80.37 42.76 -27.51
CA LYS A 207 79.32 43.18 -26.57
C LYS A 207 77.96 43.26 -27.26
N THR A 208 77.93 43.80 -28.48
CA THR A 208 76.70 43.90 -29.28
C THR A 208 76.13 42.52 -29.58
N ALA A 209 76.96 41.58 -30.04
CA ALA A 209 76.53 40.20 -30.29
C ALA A 209 75.95 39.51 -29.04
N LEU A 210 76.61 39.68 -27.89
CA LEU A 210 76.17 39.09 -26.63
C LEU A 210 74.84 39.68 -26.12
N ILE A 211 74.61 40.98 -26.33
CA ILE A 211 73.33 41.62 -26.01
C ILE A 211 72.22 41.08 -26.92
N THR A 212 72.45 40.99 -28.23
CA THR A 212 71.47 40.43 -29.18
C THR A 212 71.09 39.00 -28.82
N GLU A 213 72.06 38.17 -28.41
CA GLU A 213 71.77 36.81 -27.94
C GLU A 213 70.91 36.81 -26.65
N LYS A 214 71.20 37.72 -25.71
CA LYS A 214 70.40 37.88 -24.48
C LYS A 214 68.98 38.34 -24.77
N GLU A 215 68.78 39.28 -25.71
CA GLU A 215 67.46 39.72 -26.16
C GLU A 215 66.67 38.54 -26.73
N ALA A 216 67.27 37.78 -27.64
CA ALA A 216 66.63 36.59 -28.23
C ALA A 216 66.30 35.50 -27.18
N LEU A 217 67.15 35.32 -26.17
CA LEU A 217 66.86 34.41 -25.05
C LEU A 217 65.68 34.93 -24.21
N ASN A 218 65.58 36.23 -24.02
CA ASN A 218 64.47 36.84 -23.28
C ASN A 218 63.15 36.68 -24.02
N ASP A 219 63.14 36.85 -25.35
CA ASP A 219 61.94 36.61 -26.17
C ASP A 219 61.44 35.17 -26.02
N LYS A 220 62.35 34.18 -26.08
CA LYS A 220 62.01 32.78 -25.83
C LYS A 220 61.45 32.54 -24.42
N ARG A 221 61.95 33.25 -23.41
CA ARG A 221 61.41 33.16 -22.04
C ARG A 221 59.99 33.72 -21.97
N VAL A 222 59.72 34.85 -22.64
CA VAL A 222 58.37 35.43 -22.72
C VAL A 222 57.41 34.46 -23.41
N GLU A 223 57.80 33.86 -24.54
CA GLU A 223 56.99 32.84 -25.22
C GLU A 223 56.65 31.65 -24.30
N LEU A 224 57.63 31.17 -23.53
CA LEU A 224 57.46 30.04 -22.61
C LEU A 224 56.56 30.40 -21.42
N ILE A 225 56.62 31.64 -20.92
CA ILE A 225 55.70 32.16 -19.90
C ILE A 225 54.27 32.18 -20.45
N THR A 226 54.05 32.75 -21.63
CA THR A 226 52.72 32.78 -22.28
C THR A 226 52.14 31.38 -22.50
N ALA A 227 52.97 30.43 -22.93
CA ALA A 227 52.55 29.04 -23.10
C ALA A 227 52.13 28.40 -21.76
N ARG A 228 52.86 28.68 -20.68
CA ARG A 228 52.52 28.19 -19.33
C ARG A 228 51.22 28.79 -18.81
N GLU A 229 50.97 30.07 -19.06
CA GLU A 229 49.71 30.74 -18.70
C GLU A 229 48.52 30.14 -19.44
N ALA A 230 48.66 29.84 -20.73
CA ALA A 230 47.62 29.16 -21.50
C ALA A 230 47.33 27.76 -20.92
N ILE A 231 48.36 27.00 -20.54
CA ILE A 231 48.19 25.69 -19.89
C ILE A 231 47.49 25.85 -18.53
N ALA A 232 47.89 26.82 -17.70
CA ALA A 232 47.25 27.08 -16.42
C ALA A 232 45.76 27.43 -16.59
N GLY A 233 45.41 28.28 -17.57
CA GLY A 233 44.02 28.58 -17.91
C GLY A 233 43.23 27.34 -18.34
N ALA A 234 43.83 26.47 -19.15
CA ALA A 234 43.20 25.21 -19.56
C ALA A 234 42.95 24.27 -18.37
N ILE A 235 43.88 24.20 -17.42
CA ILE A 235 43.72 23.41 -16.17
C ILE A 235 42.55 23.94 -15.34
N VAL A 236 42.44 25.26 -15.17
CA VAL A 236 41.31 25.88 -14.44
C VAL A 236 39.98 25.52 -15.09
N ASN A 237 39.87 25.63 -16.41
CA ASN A 237 38.64 25.25 -17.13
C ASN A 237 38.29 23.76 -16.93
N LEU A 238 39.28 22.88 -16.92
CA LEU A 238 39.09 21.45 -16.71
C LEU A 238 38.63 21.14 -15.27
N ILE A 239 39.16 21.87 -14.28
CA ILE A 239 38.71 21.79 -12.88
C ILE A 239 37.23 22.19 -12.78
N THR A 240 36.85 23.34 -13.36
CA THR A 240 35.45 23.80 -13.38
C THR A 240 34.53 22.76 -14.02
N ALA A 241 34.90 22.24 -15.19
CA ALA A 241 34.11 21.22 -15.88
C ALA A 241 33.95 19.92 -15.06
N LYS A 242 34.98 19.53 -14.30
CA LYS A 242 34.89 18.39 -13.37
C LYS A 242 33.94 18.67 -12.22
N GLN A 243 33.96 19.89 -11.67
CA GLN A 243 33.06 20.29 -10.59
C GLN A 243 31.60 20.20 -11.04
N ASP A 244 31.28 20.70 -12.23
CA ASP A 244 29.92 20.62 -12.80
C ASP A 244 29.45 19.16 -12.98
N LEU A 245 30.36 18.26 -13.34
CA LEU A 245 30.07 16.84 -13.52
C LEU A 245 29.81 16.15 -12.17
N VAL A 246 30.52 16.56 -11.11
CA VAL A 246 30.26 16.11 -9.73
C VAL A 246 28.86 16.54 -9.29
N THR A 247 28.50 17.82 -9.47
CA THR A 247 27.16 18.32 -9.11
C THR A 247 26.05 17.54 -9.83
N LYS A 248 26.18 17.31 -11.15
CA LYS A 248 25.21 16.50 -11.91
C LYS A 248 25.08 15.07 -11.38
N ARG A 249 26.18 14.49 -10.88
CA ARG A 249 26.17 13.15 -10.31
C ARG A 249 25.45 13.12 -8.97
N GLU A 250 25.64 14.13 -8.13
CA GLU A 250 24.93 14.30 -6.86
C GLU A 250 23.43 14.44 -7.08
N ASP A 251 22.99 15.25 -8.05
CA ASP A 251 21.59 15.39 -8.43
C ASP A 251 20.98 14.04 -8.86
N LEU A 252 21.71 13.26 -9.67
CA LEU A 252 21.25 11.95 -10.14
C LEU A 252 21.15 10.93 -9.00
N ILE A 253 22.07 10.98 -8.04
CA ILE A 253 22.01 10.17 -6.82
C ILE A 253 20.76 10.56 -6.00
N GLY A 254 20.49 11.86 -5.82
CA GLY A 254 19.29 12.35 -5.15
C GLY A 254 18.00 11.86 -5.82
N ALA A 255 17.91 11.96 -7.14
CA ALA A 255 16.77 11.47 -7.91
C ALA A 255 16.56 9.95 -7.74
N LYS A 256 17.63 9.16 -7.77
CA LYS A 256 17.56 7.71 -7.50
C LYS A 256 17.08 7.39 -6.09
N GLY A 257 17.50 8.16 -5.09
CA GLY A 257 17.02 8.02 -3.71
C GLY A 257 15.50 8.22 -3.59
N LEU A 258 14.95 9.21 -4.31
CA LEU A 258 13.50 9.45 -4.36
C LEU A 258 12.75 8.28 -5.02
N ILE A 259 13.28 7.74 -6.13
CA ILE A 259 12.68 6.57 -6.80
C ILE A 259 12.66 5.37 -5.85
N ALA A 260 13.77 5.05 -5.18
CA ALA A 260 13.85 3.94 -4.23
C ALA A 260 12.86 4.10 -3.06
N THR A 261 12.67 5.33 -2.57
CA THR A 261 11.68 5.65 -1.53
C THR A 261 10.25 5.39 -2.02
N GLN A 262 9.95 5.80 -3.26
CA GLN A 262 8.65 5.56 -3.87
C GLN A 262 8.39 4.06 -4.11
N GLU A 263 9.39 3.32 -4.57
CA GLU A 263 9.30 1.86 -4.74
C GLU A 263 9.00 1.16 -3.42
N THR A 264 9.70 1.54 -2.34
CA THR A 264 9.44 1.02 -0.99
C THR A 264 8.00 1.28 -0.53
N THR A 265 7.49 2.48 -0.83
CA THR A 265 6.09 2.85 -0.52
C THR A 265 5.10 2.01 -1.34
N ASN A 266 5.38 1.80 -2.63
CA ASN A 266 4.54 0.97 -3.49
C ASN A 266 4.52 -0.49 -3.03
N ILE A 267 5.65 -1.04 -2.57
CA ILE A 267 5.72 -2.39 -1.99
C ILE A 267 4.79 -2.49 -0.77
N SER A 268 4.82 -1.50 0.14
CA SER A 268 3.91 -1.46 1.30
C SER A 268 2.43 -1.48 0.90
N TYR A 269 2.05 -0.73 -0.15
CA TYR A 269 0.68 -0.78 -0.68
C TYR A 269 0.31 -2.15 -1.27
N LEU A 270 1.25 -2.81 -1.96
CA LEU A 270 1.03 -4.16 -2.49
C LEU A 270 0.85 -5.18 -1.37
N ASP A 271 1.64 -5.11 -0.30
CA ASP A 271 1.50 -6.00 0.86
C ASP A 271 0.13 -5.84 1.55
N GLN A 272 -0.35 -4.60 1.69
CA GLN A 272 -1.70 -4.32 2.20
C GLN A 272 -2.78 -4.92 1.29
N TYR A 273 -2.63 -4.78 -0.03
CA TYR A 273 -3.57 -5.33 -1.00
C TYR A 273 -3.60 -6.87 -0.96
N ILE A 274 -2.43 -7.52 -0.90
CA ILE A 274 -2.31 -8.98 -0.75
C ILE A 274 -2.97 -9.45 0.55
N SER A 275 -2.74 -8.74 1.66
CA SER A 275 -3.37 -9.06 2.95
C SER A 275 -4.89 -8.98 2.89
N ALA A 276 -5.43 -7.96 2.22
CA ALA A 276 -6.88 -7.81 2.03
C ALA A 276 -7.47 -8.94 1.17
N LEU A 277 -6.77 -9.36 0.11
CA LEU A 277 -7.17 -10.51 -0.70
C LEU A 277 -7.16 -11.81 0.10
N GLY A 278 -6.16 -12.00 0.96
CA GLY A 278 -6.10 -13.13 1.91
C GLY A 278 -7.33 -13.15 2.83
N GLY A 279 -7.65 -12.02 3.46
CA GLY A 279 -8.82 -11.90 4.31
C GLY A 279 -10.14 -12.13 3.56
N LEU A 280 -10.25 -11.73 2.29
CA LEU A 280 -11.42 -12.04 1.46
C LEU A 280 -11.56 -13.55 1.19
N SER A 281 -10.44 -14.23 0.94
CA SER A 281 -10.40 -15.69 0.77
C SER A 281 -10.89 -16.41 2.03
N ASP A 282 -10.45 -15.97 3.21
CA ASP A 282 -10.89 -16.54 4.50
C ASP A 282 -12.41 -16.36 4.68
N VAL A 283 -12.95 -15.18 4.37
CA VAL A 283 -14.40 -14.92 4.43
C VAL A 283 -15.17 -15.82 3.47
N GLN A 284 -14.66 -16.03 2.25
CA GLN A 284 -15.28 -16.94 1.29
C GLN A 284 -15.29 -18.38 1.80
N GLN A 285 -14.18 -18.85 2.37
CA GLN A 285 -14.11 -20.18 2.95
C GLN A 285 -15.10 -20.34 4.11
N ASN A 286 -15.13 -19.39 5.05
CA ASN A 286 -16.09 -19.40 6.16
C ASN A 286 -17.55 -19.43 5.67
N LEU A 287 -17.87 -18.74 4.57
CA LEU A 287 -19.21 -18.75 3.97
C LEU A 287 -19.55 -20.12 3.36
N VAL A 288 -18.57 -20.79 2.73
CA VAL A 288 -18.74 -22.15 2.20
C VAL A 288 -18.97 -23.14 3.34
N GLU A 289 -18.15 -23.09 4.39
CA GLU A 289 -18.30 -23.92 5.59
C GLU A 289 -19.68 -23.71 6.25
N ALA A 290 -20.10 -22.46 6.46
CA ALA A 290 -21.42 -22.16 7.00
C ALA A 290 -22.57 -22.67 6.11
N ARG A 291 -22.38 -22.67 4.79
CA ARG A 291 -23.35 -23.25 3.85
C ARG A 291 -23.39 -24.77 3.95
N GLU A 292 -22.24 -25.42 4.08
CA GLU A 292 -22.13 -26.87 4.28
C GLU A 292 -22.82 -27.31 5.58
N ASP A 293 -22.68 -26.53 6.66
CA ASP A 293 -23.36 -26.77 7.94
C ASP A 293 -24.88 -26.60 7.87
N LEU A 294 -25.39 -25.71 6.99
CA LEU A 294 -26.84 -25.50 6.82
C LEU A 294 -27.52 -26.62 6.03
N ILE A 295 -26.81 -27.33 5.16
CA ILE A 295 -27.37 -28.41 4.33
C ILE A 295 -28.01 -29.53 5.17
N PRO A 296 -27.34 -30.09 6.20
CA PRO A 296 -27.93 -31.07 7.10
C PRO A 296 -29.24 -30.61 7.73
N TYR A 297 -29.29 -29.38 8.25
CA TYR A 297 -30.49 -28.84 8.89
C TYR A 297 -31.67 -28.71 7.92
N ILE A 298 -31.40 -28.30 6.68
CA ILE A 298 -32.42 -28.25 5.61
C ILE A 298 -32.91 -29.67 5.29
N ASN A 299 -32.01 -30.64 5.17
CA ASN A 299 -32.36 -32.04 4.89
C ASN A 299 -33.17 -32.67 6.03
N ASP A 300 -32.80 -32.42 7.28
CA ASP A 300 -33.52 -32.89 8.47
C ASP A 300 -34.93 -32.30 8.50
N LYS A 301 -35.06 -30.99 8.25
CA LYS A 301 -36.37 -30.32 8.18
C LYS A 301 -37.22 -30.85 7.03
N SER A 302 -36.63 -31.12 5.86
CA SER A 302 -37.30 -31.73 4.72
C SER A 302 -37.80 -33.14 5.06
N THR A 303 -36.96 -33.94 5.72
CA THR A 303 -37.30 -35.30 6.17
C THR A 303 -38.43 -35.29 7.19
N ALA A 304 -38.39 -34.38 8.17
CA ALA A 304 -39.45 -34.20 9.16
C ALA A 304 -40.78 -33.78 8.51
N LEU A 305 -40.73 -32.91 7.49
CA LEU A 305 -41.92 -32.50 6.75
C LEU A 305 -42.54 -33.66 5.96
N LEU A 306 -41.71 -34.50 5.33
CA LEU A 306 -42.18 -35.72 4.65
C LEU A 306 -42.83 -36.72 5.62
N ALA A 307 -42.26 -36.89 6.81
CA ALA A 307 -42.86 -37.72 7.86
C ALA A 307 -44.24 -37.17 8.29
N TYR A 308 -44.34 -35.86 8.50
CA TYR A 308 -45.61 -35.21 8.84
C TYR A 308 -46.68 -35.36 7.73
N VAL A 309 -46.29 -35.25 6.45
CA VAL A 309 -47.20 -35.52 5.32
C VAL A 309 -47.70 -36.97 5.35
N THR A 310 -46.82 -37.92 5.66
CA THR A 310 -47.20 -39.34 5.77
C THR A 310 -48.19 -39.58 6.90
N GLU A 311 -48.03 -38.89 8.05
CA GLU A 311 -49.00 -38.93 9.15
C GLU A 311 -50.36 -38.34 8.75
N LEU A 312 -50.37 -37.23 7.99
CA LEU A 312 -51.60 -36.65 7.46
C LEU A 312 -52.33 -37.61 6.52
N ASP A 313 -51.62 -38.29 5.62
CA ASP A 313 -52.21 -39.30 4.73
C ASP A 313 -52.83 -40.46 5.52
N ALA A 314 -52.14 -40.95 6.56
CA ALA A 314 -52.69 -41.96 7.47
C ALA A 314 -53.97 -41.47 8.17
N TRP A 315 -53.99 -40.22 8.63
CA TRP A 315 -55.17 -39.63 9.26
C TRP A 315 -56.35 -39.47 8.29
N VAL A 316 -56.07 -39.11 7.04
CA VAL A 316 -57.09 -39.06 5.97
C VAL A 316 -57.67 -40.46 5.72
N ALA A 317 -56.83 -41.50 5.66
CA ALA A 317 -57.29 -42.88 5.50
C ALA A 317 -58.18 -43.34 6.67
N VAL A 318 -57.83 -42.99 7.91
CA VAL A 318 -58.68 -43.24 9.08
C VAL A 318 -60.02 -42.51 8.95
N LYS A 319 -60.03 -41.23 8.54
CA LYS A 319 -61.26 -40.48 8.31
C LYS A 319 -62.16 -41.10 7.24
N GLN A 320 -61.58 -41.57 6.13
CA GLN A 320 -62.32 -42.27 5.08
C GLN A 320 -62.91 -43.59 5.59
N THR A 321 -62.16 -44.32 6.43
CA THR A 321 -62.65 -45.54 7.06
C THR A 321 -63.81 -45.26 8.02
N ILE A 322 -63.71 -44.21 8.85
CA ILE A 322 -64.80 -43.76 9.71
C ILE A 322 -66.03 -43.36 8.87
N ALA A 323 -65.83 -42.70 7.73
CA ALA A 323 -66.93 -42.34 6.83
C ALA A 323 -67.64 -43.58 6.28
N ARG A 324 -66.91 -44.60 5.82
CA ARG A 324 -67.48 -45.89 5.39
C ARG A 324 -68.25 -46.60 6.51
N ILE A 325 -67.66 -46.70 7.71
CA ILE A 325 -68.36 -47.32 8.85
C ILE A 325 -69.67 -46.57 9.17
N LYS A 326 -69.70 -45.24 9.02
CA LYS A 326 -70.93 -44.46 9.21
C LYS A 326 -71.99 -44.77 8.16
N GLU A 327 -71.57 -45.00 6.91
CA GLU A 327 -72.44 -45.45 5.81
C GLU A 327 -72.99 -46.85 6.13
N ASP A 328 -72.13 -47.81 6.49
CA ASP A 328 -72.54 -49.17 6.91
C ASP A 328 -73.54 -49.15 8.09
N ILE A 329 -73.32 -48.27 9.07
CA ILE A 329 -74.26 -48.09 10.20
C ILE A 329 -75.59 -47.51 9.72
N ALA A 330 -75.56 -46.54 8.79
CA ALA A 330 -76.78 -45.95 8.24
C ALA A 330 -77.61 -47.01 7.49
N ASP A 331 -76.96 -47.81 6.64
CA ASP A 331 -77.57 -48.93 5.92
C ASP A 331 -78.16 -49.96 6.90
N TYR A 332 -77.41 -50.34 7.94
CA TYR A 332 -77.92 -51.24 8.98
C TYR A 332 -79.13 -50.64 9.74
N MET A 333 -79.13 -49.32 9.98
CA MET A 333 -80.26 -48.64 10.61
C MET A 333 -81.48 -48.61 9.69
N GLU A 334 -81.29 -48.42 8.38
CA GLU A 334 -82.34 -48.51 7.36
C GLU A 334 -82.94 -49.93 7.32
N ASP A 335 -82.10 -50.97 7.16
CA ASP A 335 -82.50 -52.39 7.22
C ASP A 335 -83.31 -52.72 8.47
N ARG A 336 -82.91 -52.15 9.63
CA ARG A 336 -83.61 -52.36 10.90
C ARG A 336 -84.96 -51.66 10.93
N VAL A 337 -85.08 -50.47 10.34
CA VAL A 337 -86.34 -49.74 10.20
C VAL A 337 -87.27 -50.52 9.28
N ASP A 338 -86.78 -51.02 8.15
CA ASP A 338 -87.54 -51.85 7.22
C ASP A 338 -88.07 -53.12 7.89
N LYS A 339 -87.20 -53.86 8.61
CA LYS A 339 -87.64 -55.02 9.40
C LYS A 339 -88.67 -54.66 10.48
N LYS A 340 -88.59 -53.47 11.08
CA LYS A 340 -89.64 -52.99 12.00
C LYS A 340 -90.94 -52.71 11.24
N GLY A 341 -90.86 -52.16 10.02
CA GLY A 341 -91.98 -52.03 9.10
C GLY A 341 -92.65 -53.37 8.85
N ASP A 342 -91.89 -54.39 8.45
CA ASP A 342 -92.37 -55.76 8.24
C ASP A 342 -93.06 -56.35 9.47
N ILE A 343 -92.50 -56.12 10.67
CA ILE A 343 -93.10 -56.55 11.94
C ILE A 343 -94.42 -55.82 12.21
N ILE A 344 -94.49 -54.51 11.96
CA ILE A 344 -95.71 -53.72 12.13
C ILE A 344 -96.79 -54.20 11.16
N ASP A 345 -96.44 -54.42 9.90
CA ASP A 345 -97.37 -54.95 8.90
C ASP A 345 -97.84 -56.35 9.26
N SER A 346 -96.94 -57.23 9.69
CA SER A 346 -97.30 -58.57 10.21
C SER A 346 -98.24 -58.47 11.43
N ARG A 347 -98.01 -57.52 12.33
CA ARG A 347 -98.88 -57.28 13.49
C ARG A 347 -100.24 -56.72 13.07
N LYS A 348 -100.30 -55.88 12.04
CA LYS A 348 -101.55 -55.38 11.47
C LYS A 348 -102.37 -56.52 10.86
N VAL A 349 -101.71 -57.44 10.14
CA VAL A 349 -102.33 -58.67 9.62
C VAL A 349 -102.85 -59.53 10.78
N LEU A 350 -102.05 -59.74 11.83
CA LEU A 350 -102.46 -60.47 13.03
C LEU A 350 -103.70 -59.84 13.69
N ASN A 351 -103.69 -58.54 13.95
CA ASN A 351 -104.84 -57.83 14.53
C ASN A 351 -106.09 -57.94 13.66
N THR A 352 -105.94 -57.91 12.33
CA THR A 352 -107.06 -58.10 11.39
C THR A 352 -107.64 -59.51 11.52
N LEU A 353 -106.78 -60.52 11.65
CA LEU A 353 -107.21 -61.90 11.89
C LEU A 353 -107.88 -62.09 13.26
N GLU A 354 -107.37 -61.44 14.31
CA GLU A 354 -107.97 -61.44 15.64
C GLU A 354 -109.36 -60.77 15.64
N LEU A 355 -109.51 -59.63 14.96
CA LEU A 355 -110.79 -58.98 14.73
C LEU A 355 -111.79 -59.91 14.00
N GLY A 356 -111.33 -60.59 12.95
CA GLY A 356 -112.15 -61.58 12.24
C GLY A 356 -112.56 -62.77 13.13
N LEU A 357 -111.68 -63.21 14.03
CA LEU A 357 -112.00 -64.24 15.02
C LEU A 357 -113.04 -63.76 16.03
N GLU A 358 -112.94 -62.51 16.48
CA GLU A 358 -113.84 -61.90 17.45
C GLU A 358 -115.22 -61.63 16.85
N GLU A 359 -115.28 -61.18 15.59
CA GLU A 359 -116.52 -61.13 14.80
C GLU A 359 -117.16 -62.51 14.67
N ALA A 360 -116.38 -63.55 14.34
CA ALA A 360 -116.89 -64.92 14.28
C ALA A 360 -117.44 -65.42 15.62
N ARG A 361 -116.81 -65.05 16.74
CA ARG A 361 -117.32 -65.33 18.10
C ARG A 361 -118.62 -64.60 18.40
N ILE A 362 -118.74 -63.33 18.02
CA ILE A 362 -119.96 -62.54 18.18
C ILE A 362 -121.10 -63.15 17.36
N SER A 363 -120.85 -63.55 16.11
CA SER A 363 -121.84 -64.24 15.27
C SER A 363 -122.30 -65.57 15.89
N LEU A 364 -121.40 -66.35 16.48
CA LEU A 364 -121.74 -67.58 17.21
C LEU A 364 -122.63 -67.28 18.43
N THR A 365 -122.29 -66.23 19.19
CA THR A 365 -123.02 -65.83 20.40
C THR A 365 -124.42 -65.31 20.05
N MET A 366 -124.55 -64.54 18.96
CA MET A 366 -125.85 -64.15 18.42
C MET A 366 -126.68 -65.35 17.97
N ALA A 367 -126.07 -66.34 17.30
CA ALA A 367 -126.78 -67.57 16.92
C ALA A 367 -127.29 -68.34 18.15
N GLN A 368 -126.50 -68.40 19.22
CA GLN A 368 -126.90 -69.02 20.49
C GLN A 368 -128.03 -68.25 21.19
N LEU A 369 -128.00 -66.91 21.20
CA LEU A 369 -129.04 -66.08 21.78
C LEU A 369 -130.36 -66.16 21.00
N THR A 370 -130.31 -66.19 19.67
CA THR A 370 -131.50 -66.36 18.82
C THR A 370 -132.12 -67.76 19.03
N GLY A 371 -131.31 -68.81 19.14
CA GLY A 371 -131.78 -70.16 19.48
C GLY A 371 -132.45 -70.22 20.85
N ARG A 372 -131.90 -69.51 21.85
CA ARG A 372 -132.44 -69.44 23.22
C ARG A 372 -133.73 -68.61 23.30
N SER A 373 -133.83 -67.52 22.54
CA SER A 373 -135.05 -66.70 22.42
C SER A 373 -136.22 -67.46 21.82
N ASN A 374 -135.97 -68.27 20.79
CA ASN A 374 -137.02 -69.08 20.15
C ASN A 374 -137.58 -70.15 21.11
N LEU A 375 -136.72 -70.71 21.97
CA LEU A 375 -137.12 -71.66 23.03
C LEU A 375 -137.96 -70.98 24.12
N LEU A 376 -137.58 -69.78 24.55
CA LEU A 376 -138.33 -69.03 25.56
C LEU A 376 -139.72 -68.61 25.06
N SER A 377 -139.84 -68.19 23.80
CA SER A 377 -141.15 -67.90 23.18
C SER A 377 -142.06 -69.12 23.13
N ALA A 378 -141.52 -70.31 22.91
CA ALA A 378 -142.30 -71.55 22.91
C ALA A 378 -142.80 -71.92 24.31
N GLU A 379 -141.99 -71.73 25.36
CA GLU A 379 -142.37 -72.00 26.75
C GLU A 379 -143.45 -71.04 27.27
N VAL A 380 -143.37 -69.74 26.91
CA VAL A 380 -144.38 -68.73 27.30
C VAL A 380 -145.74 -69.02 26.64
N MET A 381 -145.74 -69.45 25.38
CA MET A 381 -146.98 -69.81 24.68
C MET A 381 -147.66 -71.02 25.32
N ASN A 382 -146.88 -72.02 25.75
CA ASN A 382 -147.39 -73.23 26.39
C ASN A 382 -147.94 -72.96 27.81
N ALA A 383 -147.30 -72.07 28.56
CA ALA A 383 -147.75 -71.65 29.89
C ALA A 383 -149.08 -70.88 29.85
N ALA A 384 -149.31 -70.06 28.82
CA ALA A 384 -150.56 -69.33 28.66
C ALA A 384 -151.75 -70.28 28.35
N THR A 385 -151.54 -71.31 27.53
CA THR A 385 -152.58 -72.30 27.22
C THR A 385 -153.00 -73.10 28.46
N MET A 386 -152.05 -73.47 29.33
CA MET A 386 -152.34 -74.17 30.59
C MET A 386 -153.14 -73.32 31.60
N LEU A 387 -152.97 -72.00 31.60
CA LEU A 387 -153.70 -71.10 32.49
C LEU A 387 -155.18 -70.98 32.09
N THR A 388 -155.47 -70.95 30.79
CA THR A 388 -156.85 -70.89 30.26
C THR A 388 -157.63 -72.19 30.53
N GLU A 389 -156.97 -73.36 30.48
CA GLU A 389 -157.61 -74.65 30.80
C GLU A 389 -157.86 -74.83 32.31
N ARG A 390 -157.04 -74.20 33.16
CA ARG A 390 -157.18 -74.25 34.62
C ARG A 390 -158.34 -73.40 35.14
N GLU A 391 -158.65 -72.28 34.49
CA GLU A 391 -159.85 -71.46 34.79
C GLU A 391 -161.15 -72.23 34.50
N ALA A 392 -161.22 -72.95 33.37
CA ALA A 392 -162.38 -73.77 33.02
C ALA A 392 -162.62 -74.93 34.01
N SER A 393 -161.55 -75.49 34.58
CA SER A 393 -161.62 -76.52 35.61
C SER A 393 -162.15 -76.01 36.96
N PHE A 394 -161.88 -74.76 37.34
CA PHE A 394 -162.36 -74.20 38.61
C PHE A 394 -163.84 -73.82 38.57
N ALA A 395 -164.33 -73.30 37.44
CA ALA A 395 -165.75 -72.97 37.25
C ALA A 395 -166.67 -74.21 37.36
N SER A 396 -166.21 -75.39 36.93
CA SER A 396 -167.00 -76.64 37.02
C SER A 396 -167.05 -77.27 38.42
N LYS A 397 -166.10 -76.94 39.30
CA LYS A 397 -166.02 -77.48 40.67
C LYS A 397 -166.96 -76.75 41.63
N ILE A 398 -167.11 -75.43 41.47
CA ILE A 398 -168.00 -74.59 42.30
C ILE A 398 -169.48 -74.95 42.08
N ILE A 399 -169.89 -75.29 40.86
CA ILE A 399 -171.28 -75.69 40.55
C ILE A 399 -171.64 -77.04 41.20
N ARG A 400 -170.65 -77.92 41.42
CA ARG A 400 -170.88 -79.29 41.93
C ARG A 400 -171.00 -79.34 43.46
N GLU A 401 -170.33 -78.45 44.19
CA GLU A 401 -170.42 -78.39 45.67
C GLU A 401 -171.70 -77.68 46.16
N GLY A 402 -172.27 -76.75 45.37
CA GLY A 402 -173.54 -76.11 45.71
C GLY A 402 -174.75 -77.07 45.74
N ALA A 403 -174.72 -78.14 44.95
CA ALA A 403 -175.81 -79.13 44.90
C ALA A 403 -175.80 -80.12 46.08
N LEU A 404 -174.65 -80.28 46.76
CA LEU A 404 -174.50 -81.21 47.90
C LEU A 404 -174.99 -80.61 49.22
N ILE A 405 -174.95 -79.28 49.37
CA ILE A 405 -175.40 -78.60 50.59
C ILE A 405 -176.94 -78.56 50.69
N GLY A 406 -177.66 -78.56 49.56
CA GLY A 406 -179.12 -78.62 49.55
C GLY A 406 -179.69 -79.97 50.03
N GLY A 407 -178.96 -81.08 49.87
CA GLY A 407 -179.45 -82.41 50.25
C GLY A 407 -179.28 -82.78 51.73
N GLN A 408 -178.36 -82.12 52.44
CA GLN A 408 -178.07 -82.46 53.85
C GLN A 408 -179.07 -81.84 54.82
N ILE A 409 -179.69 -80.71 54.47
CA ILE A 409 -180.61 -79.98 55.35
C ILE A 409 -182.00 -80.67 55.41
N ASP A 410 -182.42 -81.37 54.36
CA ASP A 410 -183.70 -82.10 54.36
C ASP A 410 -183.67 -83.40 55.20
N LEU A 411 -182.49 -83.93 55.54
CA LEU A 411 -182.36 -85.18 56.30
C LEU A 411 -182.42 -84.96 57.82
N ASP A 412 -181.90 -83.83 58.30
CA ASP A 412 -181.92 -83.48 59.73
C ASP A 412 -183.33 -83.07 60.20
N LEU A 413 -184.20 -82.63 59.28
CA LEU A 413 -185.61 -82.35 59.54
C LEU A 413 -186.48 -83.61 59.77
N TYR A 414 -186.01 -84.81 59.40
CA TYR A 414 -186.79 -86.04 59.51
C TYR A 414 -186.47 -86.88 60.76
N THR A 415 -185.27 -86.76 61.32
CA THR A 415 -184.83 -87.60 62.44
C THR A 415 -185.24 -87.09 63.81
N GLU A 416 -185.49 -85.77 63.96
CA GLU A 416 -185.93 -85.21 65.25
C GLU A 416 -187.41 -85.48 65.56
N TRP A 417 -188.23 -85.79 64.54
CA TRP A 417 -189.66 -86.06 64.71
C TRP A 417 -189.97 -87.46 65.29
N VAL A 418 -189.04 -88.43 65.17
CA VAL A 418 -189.29 -89.84 65.52
C VAL A 418 -188.82 -90.21 66.94
N ALA A 419 -187.95 -89.41 67.56
CA ALA A 419 -187.29 -89.79 68.81
C ALA A 419 -188.05 -89.42 70.11
N LEU A 420 -189.16 -88.67 70.05
CA LEU A 420 -189.91 -88.26 71.26
C LEU A 420 -191.33 -88.82 71.38
N GLU A 421 -191.76 -89.66 70.43
CA GLU A 421 -193.05 -90.37 70.48
C GLU A 421 -192.98 -91.74 71.19
N THR A 422 -191.79 -92.21 71.61
CA THR A 422 -191.59 -93.62 72.03
C THR A 422 -191.09 -93.88 73.46
N MET A 423 -191.00 -92.90 74.35
CA MET A 423 -190.68 -93.17 75.77
C MET A 423 -191.67 -92.55 76.76
N SER A 424 -192.96 -92.84 76.50
CA SER A 424 -194.12 -92.56 77.35
C SER A 424 -194.71 -93.84 78.00
N GLU A 425 -193.96 -94.93 78.25
CA GLU A 425 -194.56 -96.12 78.88
C GLU A 425 -193.51 -97.11 79.47
N VAL A 426 -192.88 -96.76 80.60
CA VAL A 426 -192.44 -97.64 81.73
C VAL A 426 -192.00 -96.67 82.87
N ASN A 427 -192.87 -96.10 83.71
CA ASN A 427 -193.71 -96.60 84.82
C ASN A 427 -193.09 -96.41 86.23
N ASP A 428 -193.92 -95.90 87.15
CA ASP A 428 -194.07 -96.24 88.58
C ASP A 428 -192.90 -97.01 89.21
N ILE A 429 -192.11 -96.48 90.15
CA ILE A 429 -192.45 -95.66 91.35
C ILE A 429 -191.92 -94.22 91.29
#